data_AF-A0A2G6TUU7-F1
#
_entry.id   AF-A0A2G6TUU7-F1
#
_cell.length_a   1.000
_cell.length_b   1.000
_cell.length_c   1.000
_cell.angle_alpha   90.00
_cell.angle_beta   90.00
_cell.angle_gamma   90.00
#
_symmetry.space_group_name_H-M   'P 1'
#
loop_
_entity.id
_entity.type
_entity.pdbx_description
1 polymer ?
#
loop_
_entity_poly.entity_id
_entity_poly.type
_entity_poly.pdbx_seq_one_letter_code
_entity_poly.pdbx_strand_id
1 'polypeptide(L)'
;MTLAPLRSVSLILAAVFLAVAAQAHDHDHDHAKAQPDAKAQGASAPLDAHARADMERHRALAKAHEAAAQCLAAGRDHEQCQKQLQADCKGLALGKFCGMRHAH
;
A
#
# COMPACT_ATOMS: atom_id res chain seq x y z
N MET A 1 21.57 13.20 -52.89
CA MET A 1 21.88 14.44 -52.14
C MET A 1 20.58 14.97 -51.57
N THR A 2 20.67 15.70 -50.44
CA THR A 2 19.62 16.39 -49.65
C THR A 2 18.73 15.49 -48.78
N LEU A 3 19.11 15.24 -47.52
CA LEU A 3 19.03 16.07 -46.29
C LEU A 3 17.61 16.20 -45.73
N ALA A 4 17.44 15.61 -44.54
CA ALA A 4 16.35 15.84 -43.60
C ALA A 4 16.25 17.31 -43.18
N PRO A 5 15.05 17.75 -42.76
CA PRO A 5 14.95 18.31 -41.42
C PRO A 5 13.59 18.00 -40.74
N LEU A 6 13.30 16.75 -40.38
CA LEU A 6 12.16 16.43 -39.51
C LEU A 6 12.51 16.37 -38.01
N ARG A 7 13.76 16.67 -37.65
CA ARG A 7 14.22 16.65 -36.24
C ARG A 7 13.95 17.94 -35.45
N SER A 8 13.38 18.98 -36.05
CA SER A 8 13.23 20.29 -35.39
C SER A 8 11.82 20.58 -34.83
N VAL A 9 10.82 19.73 -35.06
CA VAL A 9 9.45 19.97 -34.54
C VAL A 9 9.21 19.30 -33.17
N SER A 10 10.07 18.38 -32.74
CA SER A 10 9.91 17.68 -31.45
C SER A 10 10.32 18.49 -30.20
N LEU A 11 10.79 19.73 -30.33
CA LEU A 11 11.28 20.52 -29.18
C LEU A 11 10.35 21.65 -28.69
N ILE A 12 9.17 21.84 -29.28
CA ILE A 12 8.28 22.97 -28.90
C ILE A 12 6.98 22.50 -28.20
N LEU A 13 6.79 21.20 -27.93
CA LEU A 13 5.65 20.68 -27.16
C LEU A 13 5.98 20.32 -25.70
N ALA A 14 7.01 20.95 -25.11
CA ALA A 14 7.48 20.64 -23.76
C ALA A 14 7.41 21.82 -22.77
N ALA A 15 6.76 22.94 -23.11
CA ALA A 15 6.80 24.16 -22.29
C ALA A 15 5.44 24.72 -21.81
N VAL A 16 4.31 24.03 -22.04
CA VAL A 16 2.96 24.57 -21.71
C VAL A 16 2.21 23.76 -20.63
N PHE A 17 2.85 22.79 -19.96
CA PHE A 17 2.24 22.07 -18.82
C PHE A 17 2.95 22.32 -17.49
N LEU A 18 3.35 23.58 -17.23
CA LEU A 18 4.07 23.96 -16.00
C LEU A 18 3.33 24.96 -15.11
N ALA A 19 2.02 25.16 -15.29
CA ALA A 19 1.23 26.00 -14.40
C ALA A 19 -0.29 25.73 -14.47
N VAL A 20 -0.78 24.65 -13.85
CA VAL A 20 -2.12 24.63 -13.21
C VAL A 20 -2.34 23.30 -12.48
N ALA A 21 -2.27 23.36 -11.15
CA ALA A 21 -3.02 22.52 -10.21
C ALA A 21 -2.75 23.06 -8.80
N ALA A 22 -3.18 24.30 -8.57
CA ALA A 22 -3.52 24.74 -7.23
C ALA A 22 -4.74 23.92 -6.78
N GLN A 23 -4.63 23.29 -5.62
CA GLN A 23 -5.61 22.41 -4.98
C GLN A 23 -7.01 23.02 -4.76
N ALA A 24 -8.05 22.17 -4.76
CA ALA A 24 -9.06 22.02 -3.68
C ALA A 24 -10.36 21.36 -4.18
N HIS A 25 -10.76 20.23 -3.60
CA HIS A 25 -12.16 19.90 -3.31
C HIS A 25 -12.19 19.21 -1.94
N ASP A 26 -12.92 19.86 -1.03
CA ASP A 26 -13.22 19.52 0.36
C ASP A 26 -13.88 18.14 0.53
N HIS A 27 -13.37 17.35 1.48
CA HIS A 27 -14.25 16.60 2.36
C HIS A 27 -13.78 16.70 3.81
N ASP A 28 -14.54 17.52 4.53
CA ASP A 28 -14.49 17.82 5.95
C ASP A 28 -14.82 16.57 6.78
N HIS A 29 -13.81 16.03 7.46
CA HIS A 29 -13.99 15.26 8.68
C HIS A 29 -13.01 15.81 9.73
N ASP A 30 -13.57 16.66 10.58
CA ASP A 30 -12.96 17.27 11.75
C ASP A 30 -12.42 16.20 12.73
N HIS A 31 -11.13 15.90 12.60
CA HIS A 31 -10.33 15.24 13.63
C HIS A 31 -9.15 16.13 14.00
N ALA A 32 -9.46 17.28 14.60
CA ALA A 32 -8.49 18.14 15.26
C ALA A 32 -7.85 17.45 16.47
N LYS A 33 -6.78 16.69 16.21
CA LYS A 33 -5.61 16.56 17.09
C LYS A 33 -4.40 16.86 16.22
N ALA A 34 -3.71 17.95 16.53
CA ALA A 34 -2.48 18.35 15.88
C ALA A 34 -1.54 17.14 15.70
N GLN A 35 -1.28 16.75 14.45
CA GLN A 35 -0.17 15.89 14.12
C GLN A 35 1.10 16.72 14.32
N PRO A 36 2.00 16.36 15.25
CA PRO A 36 3.31 16.98 15.26
C PRO A 36 4.04 16.48 14.01
N ASP A 37 4.30 17.42 13.11
CA ASP A 37 5.43 17.50 12.19
C ASP A 37 5.90 16.15 11.63
N ALA A 38 5.48 15.87 10.39
CA ALA A 38 6.11 14.89 9.52
C ALA A 38 7.59 15.27 9.30
N LYS A 39 8.44 14.88 10.25
CA LYS A 39 9.89 14.95 10.12
C LYS A 39 10.30 13.87 9.12
N ALA A 40 10.86 14.29 7.99
CA ALA A 40 11.58 13.43 7.07
C ALA A 40 12.55 12.54 7.88
N GLN A 41 12.40 11.23 7.76
CA GLN A 41 13.20 10.25 8.51
C GLN A 41 14.62 10.21 7.94
N GLY A 42 15.45 11.15 8.41
CA GLY A 42 16.91 11.06 8.33
C GLY A 42 17.42 9.98 9.28
N ALA A 43 18.33 9.13 8.77
CA ALA A 43 19.12 8.11 9.49
C ALA A 43 18.38 7.38 10.62
N SER A 44 17.88 6.19 10.31
CA SER A 44 17.12 5.32 11.23
C SER A 44 17.90 5.04 12.50
N ALA A 45 17.44 5.57 13.64
CA ALA A 45 17.84 5.06 14.94
C ALA A 45 17.50 3.55 15.02
N PRO A 46 18.24 2.75 15.82
CA PRO A 46 17.90 1.36 16.04
C PRO A 46 16.45 1.21 16.51
N LEU A 47 15.69 0.31 15.87
CA LEU A 47 14.32 -0.01 16.25
C LEU A 47 14.27 -0.53 17.68
N ASP A 48 13.34 -0.01 18.48
CA ASP A 48 13.03 -0.56 19.79
C ASP A 48 12.41 -1.97 19.70
N ALA A 49 12.34 -2.66 20.84
CA ALA A 49 11.87 -4.03 20.90
C ALA A 49 10.38 -4.18 20.51
N HIS A 50 9.54 -3.20 20.83
CA HIS A 50 8.13 -3.21 20.48
C HIS A 50 7.94 -3.06 18.97
N ALA A 51 8.62 -2.09 18.35
CA ALA A 51 8.61 -1.89 16.91
C ALA A 51 9.08 -3.14 16.16
N ARG A 52 10.11 -3.81 16.66
CA ARG A 52 10.58 -5.08 16.07
C ARG A 52 9.55 -6.20 16.20
N ALA A 53 8.92 -6.36 17.36
CA ALA A 53 7.89 -7.37 17.58
C ALA A 53 6.66 -7.13 16.68
N ASP A 54 6.25 -5.88 16.53
CA ASP A 54 5.20 -5.47 15.61
C ASP A 54 5.56 -5.85 14.16
N MET A 55 6.77 -5.51 13.71
CA MET A 55 7.23 -5.86 12.37
C MET A 55 7.16 -7.37 12.11
N GLU A 56 7.59 -8.21 13.06
CA GLU A 56 7.50 -9.66 12.90
C GLU A 56 6.06 -10.16 12.88
N ARG A 57 5.18 -9.63 13.75
CA ARG A 57 3.75 -9.93 13.71
C ARG A 57 3.14 -9.57 12.35
N HIS A 58 3.46 -8.39 11.82
CA HIS A 58 2.94 -7.93 10.53
C HIS A 58 3.45 -8.79 9.36
N ARG A 59 4.70 -9.26 9.41
CA ARG A 59 5.25 -10.21 8.43
C ARG A 59 4.52 -11.56 8.49
N ALA A 60 4.28 -12.07 9.69
CA ALA A 60 3.52 -13.31 9.87
C ALA A 60 2.07 -13.18 9.33
N LEU A 61 1.43 -12.04 9.59
CA LEU A 61 0.11 -11.74 9.05
C LEU A 61 0.10 -11.70 7.52
N ALA A 62 1.07 -11.02 6.91
CA ALA A 62 1.20 -10.96 5.45
C ALA A 62 1.39 -12.38 4.85
N LYS A 63 2.20 -13.23 5.49
CA LYS A 63 2.39 -14.62 5.06
C LYS A 63 1.09 -15.43 5.11
N ALA A 64 0.27 -15.25 6.14
CA ALA A 64 -1.03 -15.93 6.25
C ALA A 64 -1.98 -15.52 5.11
N HIS A 65 -2.06 -14.21 4.82
CA HIS A 65 -2.86 -13.70 3.70
C HIS A 65 -2.35 -14.15 2.33
N GLU A 66 -1.03 -14.16 2.14
CA GLU A 66 -0.42 -14.68 0.91
C GLU A 66 -0.72 -16.18 0.72
N ALA A 67 -0.65 -17.00 1.77
CA ALA A 67 -1.02 -18.41 1.71
C ALA A 67 -2.50 -18.60 1.34
N ALA A 68 -3.39 -17.72 1.82
CA ALA A 68 -4.80 -17.71 1.42
C ALA A 68 -4.99 -17.30 -0.04
N ALA A 69 -4.23 -16.31 -0.52
CA ALA A 69 -4.24 -15.92 -1.94
C ALA A 69 -3.78 -17.07 -2.84
N GLN A 70 -2.70 -17.75 -2.49
CA GLN A 70 -2.20 -18.93 -3.20
C GLN A 70 -3.20 -20.09 -3.15
N CYS A 71 -3.95 -20.23 -2.06
CA CYS A 71 -5.03 -21.21 -1.94
C CYS A 71 -6.11 -21.00 -3.00
N LEU A 72 -6.55 -19.75 -3.16
CA LEU A 72 -7.54 -19.36 -4.15
C LEU A 72 -6.98 -19.50 -5.58
N ALA A 73 -5.72 -19.09 -5.80
CA ALA A 73 -5.06 -19.21 -7.10
C ALA A 73 -4.92 -20.68 -7.57
N ALA A 74 -4.84 -21.62 -6.63
CA ALA A 74 -4.86 -23.05 -6.92
C ALA A 74 -6.26 -23.61 -7.25
N GLY A 75 -7.29 -22.77 -7.31
CA GLY A 75 -8.66 -23.15 -7.63
C GLY A 75 -9.38 -23.89 -6.50
N ARG A 76 -8.89 -23.80 -5.26
CA ARG A 76 -9.56 -24.40 -4.10
C ARG A 76 -10.78 -23.57 -3.69
N ASP A 77 -11.71 -24.24 -3.01
CA ASP A 77 -12.93 -23.61 -2.52
C ASP A 77 -12.62 -22.49 -1.50
N HIS A 78 -13.42 -21.43 -1.54
CA HIS A 78 -13.23 -20.26 -0.68
C HIS A 78 -13.35 -20.59 0.81
N GLU A 79 -14.27 -21.47 1.21
CA GLU A 79 -14.44 -21.90 2.60
C GLU A 79 -13.20 -22.65 3.08
N GLN A 80 -12.61 -23.50 2.22
CA GLN A 80 -11.37 -24.21 2.53
C GLN A 80 -10.20 -23.23 2.74
N CYS A 81 -10.07 -22.23 1.85
CA CYS A 81 -9.04 -21.20 1.97
C CYS A 81 -9.24 -20.31 3.19
N GLN A 82 -10.48 -19.97 3.51
CA GLN A 82 -10.81 -19.18 4.70
C GLN A 82 -10.50 -19.94 5.99
N LYS A 83 -10.81 -21.25 6.07
CA LYS A 83 -10.45 -22.09 7.23
C LYS A 83 -8.94 -22.17 7.43
N GLN A 84 -8.18 -22.33 6.34
CA GLN A 84 -6.72 -22.32 6.39
C GLN A 84 -6.19 -20.96 6.90
N LEU A 85 -6.71 -19.85 6.36
CA LEU A 85 -6.37 -18.50 6.82
C LEU A 85 -6.65 -18.31 8.31
N GLN A 86 -7.79 -18.80 8.80
CA GLN A 86 -8.14 -18.71 10.23
C GLN A 86 -7.16 -19.49 11.12
N ALA A 87 -6.70 -20.66 10.66
CA ALA A 87 -5.71 -21.45 11.37
C ALA A 87 -4.35 -20.73 11.40
N ASP A 88 -3.89 -20.21 10.26
CA ASP A 88 -2.59 -19.54 10.11
C ASP A 88 -2.54 -18.18 10.83
N CYS A 89 -3.69 -17.50 10.93
CA CYS A 89 -3.80 -16.17 11.52
C CYS A 89 -4.12 -16.18 13.03
N LYS A 90 -4.34 -17.35 13.63
CA LYS A 90 -4.74 -17.46 15.03
C LYS A 90 -3.68 -16.83 15.94
N GLY A 91 -4.08 -15.79 16.68
CA GLY A 91 -3.19 -15.03 17.57
C GLY A 91 -2.37 -13.93 16.90
N LEU A 92 -2.49 -13.73 15.58
CA LEU A 92 -1.83 -12.64 14.84
C LEU A 92 -2.74 -11.41 14.65
N ALA A 93 -4.03 -11.63 14.37
CA ALA A 93 -4.99 -10.56 14.13
C ALA A 93 -6.37 -10.87 14.76
N LEU A 94 -7.29 -9.91 14.67
CA LEU A 94 -8.61 -9.98 15.26
C LEU A 94 -9.67 -10.50 14.27
N GLY A 95 -10.59 -11.33 14.79
CA GLY A 95 -11.81 -11.75 14.10
C GLY A 95 -11.64 -12.86 13.04
N LYS A 96 -12.77 -13.34 12.53
CA LYS A 96 -12.84 -14.50 11.62
C LYS A 96 -12.21 -14.30 10.23
N PHE A 97 -11.96 -13.04 9.87
CA PHE A 97 -11.38 -12.64 8.58
C PHE A 97 -9.96 -12.11 8.72
N CYS A 98 -9.30 -12.38 9.85
CA CYS A 98 -7.88 -12.06 10.02
C CYS A 98 -7.58 -10.55 9.78
N GLY A 99 -8.43 -9.67 10.34
CA GLY A 99 -8.32 -8.22 10.16
C GLY A 99 -8.85 -7.64 8.84
N MET A 100 -9.23 -8.48 7.86
CA MET A 100 -9.87 -7.98 6.64
C MET A 100 -11.36 -7.75 6.83
N ARG A 101 -11.89 -6.74 6.11
CA ARG A 101 -13.34 -6.62 5.93
C ARG A 101 -13.79 -7.73 4.99
N HIS A 102 -14.97 -8.26 5.22
CA HIS A 102 -15.59 -9.17 4.27
C HIS A 102 -15.94 -8.39 3.01
N ALA A 103 -15.33 -8.75 1.89
CA ALA A 103 -15.68 -8.22 0.57
C ALA A 103 -16.35 -9.36 -0.22
N HIS A 104 -17.52 -9.09 -0.78
CA HIS A 104 -18.28 -9.96 -1.65
C HIS A 104 -18.42 -9.29 -3.02
#